data_AF-A0A256XJ87-F1
#
_entry.id   AF-A0A256XJ87-F1
#
_cell.length_a   1.000
_cell.length_b   1.000
_cell.length_c   1.000
_cell.angle_alpha   90.00
_cell.angle_beta   90.00
_cell.angle_gamma   90.00
#
_symmetry.space_group_name_H-M   'P 1'
#
loop_
_entity.id
_entity.type
_entity.pdbx_description
1 polymer ?
#
loop_
_entity_poly.entity_id
_entity_poly.type
_entity_poly.pdbx_seq_one_letter_code
_entity_poly.pdbx_strand_id
1 'polypeptide(L)'
;MKNITRKIFTPKDIEFKDDSRHRKGFFSHVETWYYDAVFDNGYSIVSLVNVIHIGRFGTVLSGVFIYKDGTLIKEIRQRYPLKRFYGSEETVLLTIDNKELVKGTIGSDDSWNYTINRG
;
A
#
# COMPACT_ATOMS: atom_id res chain seq x y z
N MET A 1 41.16 0.36 -11.81
CA MET A 1 39.89 0.01 -11.14
C MET A 1 39.03 1.26 -11.12
N LYS A 2 37.84 1.25 -11.75
CA LYS A 2 36.94 2.43 -11.74
C LYS A 2 36.12 2.39 -10.44
N ASN A 3 36.31 3.41 -9.60
CA ASN A 3 35.43 3.64 -8.45
C ASN A 3 34.03 3.96 -8.97
N ILE A 4 33.09 3.04 -8.77
CA ILE A 4 31.67 3.29 -9.03
C ILE A 4 31.13 3.98 -7.77
N THR A 5 31.06 5.31 -7.80
CA THR A 5 30.35 6.07 -6.79
C THR A 5 28.87 5.75 -6.92
N ARG A 6 28.31 4.92 -6.04
CA ARG A 6 26.87 4.72 -5.94
C ARG A 6 26.24 6.06 -5.57
N LYS A 7 25.50 6.67 -6.50
CA LYS A 7 24.57 7.75 -6.15
C LYS A 7 23.47 7.12 -5.28
N ILE A 8 23.56 7.35 -3.97
CA ILE A 8 22.47 7.04 -3.04
C ILE A 8 21.40 8.10 -3.28
N PHE A 9 20.23 7.69 -3.73
CA PHE A 9 19.06 8.57 -3.79
C PHE A 9 18.55 8.75 -2.36
N THR A 10 18.63 9.97 -1.85
CA THR A 10 17.95 10.36 -0.62
C THR A 10 16.70 11.12 -1.05
N PRO A 11 15.50 10.55 -0.89
CA PRO A 11 14.29 11.31 -1.14
C PRO A 11 14.27 12.52 -0.20
N LYS A 12 13.88 13.66 -0.74
CA LYS A 12 13.67 14.90 0.00
C LYS A 12 12.22 15.27 -0.12
N ASP A 13 11.71 15.95 0.91
CA ASP A 13 10.38 16.56 0.86
C ASP A 13 9.23 15.55 0.65
N ILE A 14 9.37 14.33 1.19
CA ILE A 14 8.23 13.38 1.24
C ILE A 14 7.26 13.89 2.30
N GLU A 15 6.04 14.19 1.87
CA GLU A 15 4.95 14.56 2.75
C GLU A 15 4.08 13.35 3.05
N PHE A 16 3.38 13.38 4.19
CA PHE A 16 2.41 12.34 4.53
C PHE A 16 1.30 12.18 3.48
N LYS A 17 1.00 13.25 2.74
CA LYS A 17 0.05 13.26 1.63
C LYS A 17 0.51 12.42 0.44
N ASP A 18 1.82 12.20 0.28
CA ASP A 18 2.35 11.39 -0.83
C ASP A 18 1.96 9.90 -0.70
N ASP A 19 1.53 9.47 0.49
CA ASP A 19 0.96 8.13 0.70
C ASP A 19 -0.55 8.05 0.42
N SER A 20 -1.19 9.19 0.15
CA SER A 20 -2.59 9.24 -0.27
C SER A 20 -2.74 8.75 -1.71
N ARG A 21 -3.99 8.61 -2.15
CA ARG A 21 -4.26 8.20 -3.52
C ARG A 21 -3.89 9.29 -4.51
N HIS A 22 -3.10 8.93 -5.50
CA HIS A 22 -2.78 9.80 -6.60
C HIS A 22 -3.89 9.79 -7.65
N ARG A 23 -4.21 10.99 -8.13
CA ARG A 23 -5.27 11.19 -9.11
C ARG A 23 -5.04 10.37 -10.37
N LYS A 24 -6.14 9.84 -10.88
CA LYS A 24 -6.22 8.96 -12.06
C LYS A 24 -5.58 9.62 -13.30
N GLY A 25 -4.52 9.02 -13.85
CA GLY A 25 -4.04 9.34 -15.21
C GLY A 25 -5.10 9.08 -16.29
N PHE A 26 -5.00 9.73 -17.45
CA PHE A 26 -6.08 9.76 -18.46
C PHE A 26 -6.38 8.40 -19.13
N PHE A 27 -5.41 7.47 -19.16
CA PHE A 27 -5.54 6.21 -19.91
C PHE A 27 -5.36 4.95 -19.07
N SER A 28 -4.31 4.88 -18.27
CA SER A 28 -4.01 3.74 -17.41
C SER A 28 -3.32 4.22 -16.15
N HIS A 29 -3.63 3.61 -15.00
CA HIS A 29 -2.83 3.80 -13.81
C HIS A 29 -2.93 2.64 -12.85
N VAL A 30 -1.79 2.39 -12.25
CA VAL A 30 -1.54 1.33 -11.28
C VAL A 30 -1.00 2.03 -10.05
N GLU A 31 -1.59 1.72 -8.92
CA GLU A 31 -1.17 2.25 -7.65
C GLU A 31 -1.19 1.15 -6.60
N THR A 32 -0.15 1.14 -5.77
CA THR A 32 0.12 0.07 -4.84
C THR A 32 0.43 0.66 -3.49
N TRP A 33 -0.36 0.27 -2.49
CA TRP A 33 0.02 0.40 -1.09
C TRP A 33 0.55 -0.93 -0.62
N TYR A 34 1.81 -0.95 -0.17
CA TYR A 34 2.53 -2.14 0.28
C TYR A 34 3.00 -1.90 1.70
N TYR A 35 2.69 -2.84 2.59
CA TYR A 35 3.12 -2.83 3.97
C TYR A 35 3.65 -4.20 4.33
N ASP A 36 4.79 -4.26 4.98
CA ASP A 36 5.37 -5.50 5.48
C ASP A 36 5.86 -5.36 6.91
N ALA A 37 5.98 -6.50 7.58
CA ALA A 37 6.62 -6.59 8.88
C ALA A 37 7.31 -7.95 9.04
N VAL A 38 8.44 -7.94 9.72
CA VAL A 38 9.19 -9.13 10.14
C VAL A 38 9.15 -9.20 11.65
N PHE A 39 8.87 -10.38 12.18
CA PHE A 39 8.72 -10.63 13.61
C PHE A 39 9.87 -11.52 14.11
N ASP A 40 10.29 -11.32 15.37
CA ASP A 40 11.41 -12.06 15.98
C ASP A 40 11.16 -13.56 16.11
N ASN A 41 9.91 -13.99 16.02
CA ASN A 41 9.52 -15.41 16.04
C ASN A 41 9.60 -16.08 14.65
N GLY A 42 10.26 -15.45 13.68
CA GLY A 42 10.46 -15.95 12.33
C GLY A 42 9.23 -15.83 11.42
N TYR A 43 8.15 -15.20 11.88
CA TYR A 43 7.05 -14.85 10.99
C TYR A 43 7.37 -13.57 10.21
N SER A 44 6.81 -13.44 9.02
CA SER A 44 6.68 -12.15 8.35
C SER A 44 5.32 -12.03 7.69
N ILE A 45 4.87 -10.81 7.49
CA ILE A 45 3.59 -10.50 6.85
C ILE A 45 3.81 -9.47 5.75
N VAL A 46 3.08 -9.62 4.66
CA VAL A 46 2.93 -8.62 3.62
C VAL A 46 1.45 -8.34 3.43
N SER A 47 1.11 -7.07 3.27
CA SER A 47 -0.24 -6.58 3.15
C SER A 47 -0.27 -5.56 2.01
N LEU A 48 -1.12 -5.79 1.01
CA LEU A 48 -1.13 -4.93 -0.18
C LEU A 48 -2.53 -4.56 -0.65
N VAL A 49 -2.64 -3.37 -1.24
CA VAL A 49 -3.79 -2.92 -2.03
C VAL A 49 -3.26 -2.45 -3.37
N ASN A 50 -3.66 -3.11 -4.45
CA ASN A 50 -3.38 -2.68 -5.81
C ASN A 50 -4.65 -2.14 -6.44
N VAL A 51 -4.60 -0.93 -6.96
CA VAL A 51 -5.65 -0.33 -7.79
C VAL A 51 -5.14 -0.30 -9.22
N ILE A 52 -5.80 -1.02 -10.11
CA ILE A 52 -5.41 -1.12 -11.51
C ILE A 52 -6.59 -0.64 -12.35
N HIS A 53 -6.36 0.31 -13.25
CA HIS A 53 -7.37 0.70 -14.22
C HIS A 53 -6.79 0.93 -15.61
N ILE A 54 -7.62 0.66 -16.62
CA ILE A 54 -7.38 0.94 -18.03
C ILE A 54 -8.70 1.46 -18.62
N GLY A 55 -8.72 2.73 -19.02
CA GLY A 55 -9.92 3.42 -19.49
C GLY A 55 -11.08 3.33 -18.49
N ARG A 56 -12.18 2.68 -18.92
CA ARG A 56 -13.40 2.49 -18.11
C ARG A 56 -13.36 1.25 -17.21
N PHE A 57 -12.40 0.36 -17.40
CA PHE A 57 -12.28 -0.86 -16.61
C PHE A 57 -11.27 -0.65 -15.48
N GLY A 58 -11.61 -1.17 -14.30
CA GLY A 58 -10.69 -1.14 -13.17
C GLY A 58 -11.02 -2.21 -12.14
N THR A 59 -9.98 -2.69 -11.49
CA THR A 59 -10.05 -3.70 -10.44
C THR A 59 -9.18 -3.26 -9.28
N VAL A 60 -9.60 -3.65 -8.08
CA VAL A 60 -8.80 -3.54 -6.87
C VAL A 60 -8.46 -4.94 -6.39
N LEU A 61 -7.20 -5.18 -6.07
CA LEU A 61 -6.72 -6.42 -5.47
C LEU A 61 -6.24 -6.09 -4.07
N SER A 62 -6.81 -6.74 -3.07
CA SER A 62 -6.36 -6.65 -1.67
C SER A 62 -5.79 -8.00 -1.26
N GLY A 63 -4.67 -8.01 -0.57
CA GLY A 63 -3.95 -9.23 -0.22
C GLY A 63 -3.27 -9.17 1.14
N VAL A 64 -3.23 -10.31 1.82
CA VAL A 64 -2.38 -10.57 2.98
C VAL A 64 -1.65 -11.87 2.76
N PHE A 65 -0.34 -11.85 2.99
CA PHE A 65 0.56 -12.97 2.82
C PHE A 65 1.31 -13.14 4.13
N ILE A 66 1.28 -14.34 4.70
CA ILE A 66 1.97 -14.66 5.94
C ILE A 66 3.01 -15.72 5.63
N TYR A 67 4.23 -15.47 6.08
CA TYR A 67 5.37 -16.34 5.92
C TYR A 67 5.86 -16.81 7.28
N LYS A 68 6.48 -17.98 7.31
CA LYS A 68 7.22 -18.53 8.44
C LYS A 68 8.57 -19.02 7.95
N ASP A 69 9.64 -18.47 8.52
CA ASP A 69 11.03 -18.79 8.19
C ASP A 69 11.29 -18.70 6.67
N GLY A 70 10.76 -17.64 6.04
CA GLY A 70 10.85 -17.37 4.60
C GLY A 70 9.87 -18.14 3.71
N THR A 71 9.10 -19.08 4.26
CA THR A 71 8.12 -19.89 3.50
C THR A 71 6.73 -19.31 3.60
N LEU A 72 6.02 -19.13 2.48
CA LEU A 72 4.61 -18.69 2.47
C LEU A 72 3.73 -19.78 3.11
N ILE A 73 3.06 -19.46 4.20
CA ILE A 73 2.17 -20.39 4.93
C ILE A 73 0.70 -20.01 4.83
N LYS A 74 0.38 -18.76 4.51
CA LYS A 74 -1.00 -18.31 4.30
C LYS A 74 -1.07 -17.19 3.29
N GLU A 75 -2.06 -17.26 2.43
CA GLU A 75 -2.40 -16.20 1.48
C GLU A 75 -3.91 -15.97 1.53
N ILE A 76 -4.31 -14.72 1.71
CA ILE A 76 -5.69 -14.27 1.59
C ILE A 76 -5.71 -13.19 0.51
N ARG A 77 -6.43 -13.43 -0.58
CA ARG A 77 -6.60 -12.47 -1.67
C ARG A 77 -8.06 -12.22 -1.95
N GLN A 78 -8.39 -10.97 -2.25
CA GLN A 78 -9.72 -10.54 -2.62
C GLN A 78 -9.64 -9.61 -3.82
N ARG A 79 -10.60 -9.77 -4.73
CA ARG A 79 -10.74 -8.93 -5.92
C ARG A 79 -12.06 -8.18 -5.87
N TYR A 80 -11.97 -6.88 -6.09
CA TYR A 80 -13.11 -5.98 -6.08
C TYR A 80 -13.19 -5.18 -7.39
N PRO A 81 -14.40 -4.91 -7.92
CA PRO A 81 -14.56 -3.92 -8.97
C PRO A 81 -14.22 -2.52 -8.43
N LEU A 82 -13.58 -1.68 -9.27
CA LEU A 82 -13.13 -0.34 -8.88
C LEU A 82 -14.25 0.54 -8.29
N LYS A 83 -15.50 0.36 -8.73
CA LYS A 83 -16.67 1.10 -8.21
C LYS A 83 -16.93 0.94 -6.71
N ARG A 84 -16.40 -0.12 -6.08
CA ARG A 84 -16.54 -0.39 -4.64
C ARG A 84 -15.40 0.21 -3.81
N PHE A 85 -14.37 0.71 -4.47
CA PHE A 85 -13.18 1.26 -3.84
C PHE A 85 -13.25 2.78 -3.78
N TYR A 86 -12.84 3.32 -2.65
CA TYR A 86 -12.55 4.72 -2.47
C TYR A 86 -11.14 4.88 -1.89
N GLY A 87 -10.42 5.87 -2.40
CA GLY A 87 -9.14 6.29 -1.85
C GLY A 87 -9.13 7.81 -1.85
N SER A 88 -8.78 8.41 -0.71
CA SER A 88 -8.69 9.86 -0.56
C SER A 88 -7.44 10.40 -1.26
N GLU A 89 -7.55 11.51 -1.97
CA GLU A 89 -6.41 12.23 -2.58
C GLU A 89 -5.77 13.25 -1.61
N GLU A 90 -6.31 13.39 -0.40
CA GLU A 90 -5.86 14.37 0.60
C GLU A 90 -5.30 13.72 1.87
N THR A 91 -5.70 12.48 2.15
CA THR A 91 -5.33 11.75 3.37
C THR A 91 -5.04 10.30 3.02
N VAL A 92 -4.22 9.64 3.82
CA VAL A 92 -4.02 8.18 3.70
C VAL A 92 -5.28 7.47 4.19
N LEU A 93 -6.26 7.28 3.31
CA LEU A 93 -7.51 6.57 3.60
C LEU A 93 -7.96 5.77 2.40
N LEU A 94 -8.04 4.44 2.57
CA LEU A 94 -8.54 3.50 1.59
C LEU A 94 -9.72 2.74 2.15
N THR A 95 -10.81 2.65 1.40
CA THR A 95 -11.99 1.87 1.75
C THR A 95 -12.45 0.98 0.61
N ILE A 96 -13.05 -0.16 0.96
CA ILE A 96 -13.79 -1.03 0.04
C ILE A 96 -15.14 -1.32 0.68
N ASP A 97 -16.24 -1.10 -0.05
CA ASP A 97 -17.61 -1.21 0.49
C ASP A 97 -17.83 -0.37 1.76
N ASN A 98 -17.25 0.82 1.80
CA ASN A 98 -17.25 1.72 2.95
C ASN A 98 -16.58 1.14 4.22
N LYS A 99 -15.85 0.02 4.12
CA LYS A 99 -15.01 -0.51 5.20
C LYS A 99 -13.60 0.03 5.03
N GLU A 100 -13.05 0.60 6.09
CA GLU A 100 -11.66 1.07 6.12
C GLU A 100 -10.71 -0.13 5.97
N LEU A 101 -9.83 -0.06 4.97
CA LEU A 101 -8.74 -1.03 4.77
C LEU A 101 -7.41 -0.48 5.25
N VAL A 102 -7.16 0.79 4.95
CA VAL A 102 -5.92 1.48 5.34
C VAL A 102 -6.31 2.86 5.81
N LYS A 103 -5.78 3.26 6.95
CA LYS A 103 -5.90 4.61 7.49
C LYS A 103 -4.55 5.03 8.04
N GLY A 104 -4.06 6.16 7.60
CA GLY A 104 -2.88 6.80 8.16
C GLY A 104 -3.24 7.99 9.04
N THR A 105 -2.45 8.22 10.08
CA THR A 105 -2.52 9.40 10.96
C THR A 105 -1.11 9.87 11.33
N ILE A 106 -0.95 11.18 11.55
CA ILE A 106 0.28 11.75 12.11
C ILE A 106 0.14 11.80 13.64
N GLY A 107 1.10 11.20 14.35
CA GLY A 107 1.18 11.21 15.81
C GLY A 107 1.62 12.58 16.35
N SER A 108 1.51 12.76 17.67
CA SER A 108 1.94 14.00 18.34
C SER A 108 3.46 14.25 18.28
N ASP A 109 4.22 13.21 17.96
CA ASP A 109 5.68 13.18 17.79
C ASP A 109 6.10 13.19 16.31
N ASP A 110 5.20 13.61 15.42
CA ASP A 110 5.37 13.58 13.96
C ASP A 110 5.57 12.18 13.36
N SER A 111 5.31 11.11 14.13
CA SER A 111 5.33 9.74 13.62
C SER A 111 4.18 9.47 12.66
N TRP A 112 4.46 8.76 11.56
CA TRP A 112 3.44 8.32 10.62
C TRP A 112 2.92 6.96 11.05
N ASN A 113 1.64 6.89 11.42
CA ASN A 113 1.00 5.70 11.95
C ASN A 113 -0.01 5.16 10.94
N TYR A 114 0.03 3.86 10.65
CA TYR A 114 -0.86 3.21 9.70
C TYR A 114 -1.66 2.10 10.38
N THR A 115 -2.97 2.17 10.28
CA THR A 115 -3.89 1.09 10.65
C THR A 115 -4.26 0.32 9.39
N ILE A 116 -3.98 -0.98 9.40
CA ILE A 116 -4.21 -1.87 8.26
C ILE A 116 -5.24 -2.92 8.66
N ASN A 117 -6.45 -2.78 8.13
CA ASN A 117 -7.56 -3.66 8.40
C ASN A 117 -7.74 -4.63 7.24
N ARG A 118 -7.77 -5.92 7.56
CA ARG A 118 -7.95 -7.00 6.59
C ARG A 118 -9.10 -7.84 7.13
N GLY A 119 -10.31 -7.39 6.77
CA GLY A 119 -11.60 -7.83 7.31
C GLY A 119 -11.76 -9.33 7.41
#